data_AF-A0A842NG48-F1
#
_entry.id   AF-A0A842NG48-F1
#
_cell.length_a   1.000
_cell.length_b   1.000
_cell.length_c   1.000
_cell.angle_alpha   90.00
_cell.angle_beta   90.00
_cell.angle_gamma   90.00
#
_symmetry.space_group_name_H-M   'P 1'
#
loop_
_entity.id
_entity.type
_entity.pdbx_description
1 polymer ?
#
loop_
_entity_poly.entity_id
_entity_poly.type
_entity_poly.pdbx_seq_one_letter_code
_entity_poly.pdbx_strand_id
1 'polypeptide(L)'
;KSVPNIWSIGSFTFQEEQAFACEPFVTTGEGLGFVHEGKVANIFALSSRKKTKDDEADEMLDYIWSNFNLLPFALRWLLHKWEEKEARRILKVLIKKKAVHAYPVLVEGNGQRVAQAEHTFIPNENGATITTNP
;
A
#
# COMPACT_ATOMS: atom_id res chain seq x y z
N LYS A 1 -9.84 9.53 -1.03
CA LYS A 1 -9.50 10.90 -1.46
C LYS A 1 -7.98 11.00 -1.46
N SER A 2 -7.36 11.68 -2.41
CA SER A 2 -5.90 11.87 -2.46
C SER A 2 -5.54 13.35 -2.31
N VAL A 3 -4.48 13.65 -1.56
CA VAL A 3 -3.90 15.00 -1.47
C VAL A 3 -2.74 15.05 -2.47
N PRO A 4 -2.90 15.70 -3.64
CA PRO A 4 -1.90 15.65 -4.70
C PRO A 4 -0.65 16.48 -4.34
N ASN A 5 0.53 16.04 -4.77
CA ASN A 5 1.79 16.79 -4.65
C ASN A 5 2.02 17.77 -5.82
N ILE A 6 1.12 17.80 -6.79
CA ILE A 6 1.09 18.74 -7.90
C ILE A 6 -0.23 19.47 -7.90
N TRP A 7 -0.26 20.65 -8.53
CA TRP A 7 -1.54 21.30 -8.81
C TRP A 7 -2.38 20.44 -9.75
N SER A 8 -3.63 20.17 -9.37
CA SER A 8 -4.57 19.37 -10.17
C SER A 8 -5.92 20.08 -10.31
N ILE A 9 -6.59 19.85 -11.42
CA ILE A 9 -7.96 20.32 -11.64
C ILE A 9 -8.92 19.43 -10.84
N GLY A 10 -9.77 20.04 -10.03
CA GLY A 10 -10.64 19.35 -9.08
C GLY A 10 -10.02 19.32 -7.70
N SER A 11 -10.69 19.99 -6.76
CA SER A 11 -10.35 19.96 -5.33
C SER A 11 -11.47 19.28 -4.55
N PHE A 12 -11.13 18.79 -3.36
CA PHE A 12 -12.10 18.41 -2.36
C PHE A 12 -11.92 19.33 -1.15
N THR A 13 -13.01 19.59 -0.44
CA THR A 13 -12.93 20.27 0.85
C THR A 13 -12.57 19.26 1.92
N PHE A 14 -11.60 19.61 2.76
CA PHE A 14 -11.33 18.86 3.98
C PHE A 14 -12.58 18.84 4.86
N GLN A 15 -12.87 17.68 5.44
CA GLN A 15 -14.01 17.50 6.32
C GLN A 15 -13.48 17.15 7.70
N GLU A 16 -14.18 17.63 8.72
CA GLU A 16 -13.92 17.24 10.10
C GLU A 16 -14.08 15.73 10.25
N GLU A 17 -13.38 15.15 11.23
CA GLU A 17 -13.41 13.71 11.55
C GLU A 17 -12.81 12.77 10.46
N GLN A 18 -12.24 13.31 9.38
CA GLN A 18 -11.49 12.53 8.39
C GLN A 18 -9.98 12.66 8.61
N ALA A 19 -9.28 11.53 8.74
CA ALA A 19 -7.82 11.52 8.76
C ALA A 19 -7.25 11.49 7.34
N PHE A 20 -6.18 12.24 7.12
CA PHE A 20 -5.44 12.29 5.86
C PHE A 20 -3.95 12.10 6.11
N ALA A 21 -3.31 11.35 5.22
CA ALA A 21 -1.85 11.37 5.09
C ALA A 21 -1.46 12.52 4.15
N CYS A 22 -0.52 13.35 4.59
CA CYS A 22 0.18 14.31 3.74
C CYS A 22 1.60 13.78 3.51
N GLU A 23 1.86 13.27 2.31
CA GLU A 23 3.06 12.53 1.95
C GLU A 23 3.72 13.14 0.71
N PRO A 24 4.44 14.28 0.83
CA PRO A 24 5.21 14.82 -0.29
C PRO A 24 6.36 13.91 -0.70
N PHE A 25 6.43 13.61 -2.00
CA PHE A 25 7.60 13.02 -2.65
C PHE A 25 8.32 14.06 -3.50
N VAL A 26 9.64 14.08 -3.43
CA VAL A 26 10.49 14.94 -4.27
C VAL A 26 11.61 14.12 -4.90
N THR A 27 12.00 14.49 -6.12
CA THR A 27 13.11 13.87 -6.86
C THR A 27 14.10 14.94 -7.33
N THR A 28 15.22 14.53 -7.93
CA THR A 28 16.23 15.44 -8.47
C THR A 28 15.71 16.21 -9.68
N GLY A 29 16.43 17.25 -10.13
CA GLY A 29 16.08 17.98 -11.36
C GLY A 29 16.16 17.13 -12.64
N GLU A 30 16.85 15.98 -12.60
CA GLU A 30 16.91 15.00 -13.69
C GLU A 30 15.81 13.92 -13.57
N GLY A 31 15.04 13.93 -12.47
CA GLY A 31 13.94 13.01 -12.26
C GLY A 31 12.77 13.31 -13.21
N LEU A 32 12.06 12.26 -13.60
CA LEU A 32 10.87 12.34 -14.44
C LEU A 32 9.67 12.91 -13.66
N GLY A 33 9.66 12.76 -12.34
CA GLY A 33 8.55 13.20 -11.48
C GLY A 33 7.35 12.24 -11.50
N PHE A 34 7.53 11.05 -12.09
CA PHE A 34 6.55 9.97 -12.11
C PHE A 34 7.22 8.67 -11.66
N VAL A 35 6.42 7.74 -11.16
CA VAL A 35 6.86 6.39 -10.79
C VAL A 35 6.21 5.35 -11.68
N HIS A 36 6.89 4.22 -11.86
CA HIS A 36 6.32 3.01 -12.44
C HIS A 36 6.44 1.83 -11.47
N GLU A 37 5.60 0.82 -11.67
CA GLU A 37 5.72 -0.43 -10.93
C GLU A 37 7.00 -1.18 -11.33
N GLY A 38 7.75 -1.62 -10.33
CA GLY A 38 8.88 -2.52 -10.49
C GLY A 38 8.43 -3.98 -10.63
N LYS A 39 9.41 -4.89 -10.76
CA LYS A 39 9.16 -6.34 -10.93
C LYS A 39 8.90 -7.08 -9.61
N VAL A 40 9.22 -6.46 -8.48
CA VAL A 40 9.21 -7.08 -7.16
C VAL A 40 8.06 -6.49 -6.35
N ALA A 41 7.23 -7.36 -5.79
CA ALA A 41 6.23 -7.01 -4.78
C ALA A 41 6.51 -7.78 -3.49
N ASN A 42 6.55 -7.07 -2.38
CA ASN A 42 6.71 -7.64 -1.04
C ASN A 42 5.61 -7.20 -0.08
N ILE A 43 4.70 -6.32 -0.53
CA ILE A 43 3.54 -5.83 0.22
C ILE A 43 2.28 -6.26 -0.55
N PHE A 44 1.28 -6.71 0.18
CA PHE A 44 0.05 -7.25 -0.35
C PHE A 44 -1.13 -6.78 0.50
N ALA A 45 -2.35 -6.82 -0.03
CA ALA A 45 -3.56 -6.62 0.76
C ALA A 45 -4.65 -7.60 0.34
N LEU A 46 -5.48 -7.99 1.31
CA LEU A 46 -6.65 -8.80 1.05
C LEU A 46 -7.67 -7.99 0.25
N SER A 47 -8.07 -8.49 -0.92
CA SER A 47 -9.11 -7.90 -1.76
C SER A 47 -10.43 -8.64 -1.68
N SER A 48 -10.39 -9.94 -1.37
CA SER A 48 -11.59 -10.78 -1.25
C SER A 48 -11.33 -12.01 -0.40
N ARG A 49 -12.38 -12.51 0.25
CA ARG A 49 -12.39 -13.77 1.01
C ARG A 49 -13.11 -14.91 0.29
N LYS A 50 -13.32 -14.78 -1.01
CA LYS A 50 -13.99 -15.81 -1.81
C LYS A 50 -13.08 -17.04 -1.89
N LYS A 51 -13.64 -18.22 -1.63
CA LYS A 51 -12.94 -19.51 -1.79
C LYS A 51 -12.36 -19.63 -3.20
N THR A 52 -11.14 -20.14 -3.26
CA THR A 52 -10.34 -20.21 -4.48
C THR A 52 -10.40 -21.58 -5.16
N LYS A 53 -10.95 -22.59 -4.45
CA LYS A 53 -10.95 -24.02 -4.77
C LYS A 53 -9.54 -24.64 -4.75
N ASP A 54 -8.65 -24.05 -3.97
CA ASP A 54 -7.29 -24.49 -3.71
C ASP A 54 -7.12 -24.40 -2.19
N ASP A 55 -6.93 -25.55 -1.55
CA ASP A 55 -7.02 -25.67 -0.09
C ASP A 55 -5.86 -24.91 0.60
N GLU A 56 -4.66 -24.92 0.02
CA GLU A 56 -3.50 -24.18 0.54
C GLU A 56 -3.68 -22.67 0.39
N ALA A 57 -4.27 -22.24 -0.73
CA ALA A 57 -4.61 -20.85 -0.96
C ALA A 57 -5.73 -20.36 -0.01
N ASP A 58 -6.75 -21.18 0.22
CA ASP A 58 -7.83 -20.88 1.16
C ASP A 58 -7.31 -20.84 2.60
N GLU A 59 -6.38 -21.73 2.98
CA GLU A 59 -5.69 -21.68 4.28
C GLU A 59 -4.91 -20.36 4.47
N MET A 60 -4.17 -19.94 3.45
CA MET A 60 -3.44 -18.66 3.50
C MET A 60 -4.40 -17.47 3.58
N LEU A 61 -5.55 -17.49 2.88
CA LEU A 61 -6.56 -16.44 2.99
C LEU A 61 -7.12 -16.31 4.40
N ASP A 62 -7.43 -17.44 5.04
CA ASP A 62 -7.96 -17.44 6.41
C ASP A 62 -6.90 -16.96 7.42
N TYR A 63 -5.63 -17.30 7.19
CA TYR A 63 -4.51 -16.77 7.97
C TYR A 63 -4.36 -15.25 7.78
N ILE A 64 -4.36 -14.76 6.55
CA ILE A 64 -4.26 -13.32 6.24
C ILE A 64 -5.42 -12.57 6.91
N TRP A 65 -6.65 -13.06 6.77
CA TRP A 65 -7.82 -12.44 7.40
C TRP A 65 -7.69 -12.38 8.92
N SER A 66 -7.32 -13.49 9.55
CA SER A 66 -7.24 -13.59 11.01
C SER A 66 -6.12 -12.74 11.62
N ASN A 67 -5.01 -12.52 10.89
CA ASN A 67 -3.83 -11.82 11.40
C ASN A 67 -3.72 -10.36 10.94
N PHE A 68 -4.18 -10.03 9.73
CA PHE A 68 -3.98 -8.72 9.09
C PHE A 68 -5.30 -8.07 8.65
N ASN A 69 -6.40 -8.83 8.58
CA ASN A 69 -7.72 -8.35 8.17
C ASN A 69 -7.66 -7.68 6.78
N LEU A 70 -8.04 -6.40 6.67
CA LEU A 70 -7.98 -5.61 5.44
C LEU A 70 -6.72 -4.72 5.36
N LEU A 71 -5.83 -4.76 6.36
CA LEU A 71 -4.61 -3.98 6.35
C LEU A 71 -3.58 -4.62 5.41
N PRO A 72 -2.70 -3.82 4.77
CA PRO A 72 -1.58 -4.35 4.02
C PRO A 72 -0.67 -5.22 4.89
N PHE A 73 -0.12 -6.28 4.31
CA PHE A 73 0.79 -7.20 4.96
C PHE A 73 2.03 -7.46 4.09
N ALA A 74 3.14 -7.83 4.74
CA ALA A 74 4.40 -8.12 4.06
C ALA A 74 4.62 -9.62 3.86
N LEU A 75 5.29 -10.01 2.77
CA LEU A 75 5.70 -11.41 2.53
C LEU A 75 6.44 -12.00 3.75
N ARG A 76 7.36 -11.21 4.32
CA ARG A 76 8.19 -11.63 5.47
C ARG A 76 7.35 -12.06 6.69
N TRP A 77 6.12 -11.55 6.83
CA TRP A 77 5.23 -11.93 7.94
C TRP A 77 4.54 -13.28 7.73
N LEU A 78 4.45 -13.74 6.48
CA LEU A 78 3.98 -15.10 6.19
C LEU A 78 5.06 -16.15 6.48
N LEU A 79 6.32 -15.74 6.56
CA LEU A 79 7.45 -16.66 6.73
C LEU A 79 7.52 -17.31 8.11
N HIS A 80 6.68 -16.89 9.06
CA HIS A 80 6.49 -17.59 10.32
C HIS A 80 5.80 -18.94 10.16
N LYS A 81 5.08 -19.16 9.06
CA LYS A 81 4.30 -20.39 8.80
C LYS A 81 4.63 -21.06 7.46
N TRP A 82 5.05 -20.31 6.45
CA TRP A 82 5.39 -20.86 5.13
C TRP A 82 6.82 -20.53 4.74
N GLU A 83 7.52 -21.49 4.13
CA GLU A 83 8.79 -21.22 3.45
C GLU A 83 8.61 -20.19 2.32
N GLU A 84 9.62 -19.35 2.06
CA GLU A 84 9.46 -18.21 1.14
C GLU A 84 9.00 -18.62 -0.27
N LYS A 85 9.60 -19.69 -0.82
CA LYS A 85 9.24 -20.21 -2.14
C LYS A 85 7.77 -20.63 -2.19
N GLU A 86 7.29 -21.23 -1.11
CA GLU A 86 5.94 -21.71 -0.98
C GLU A 86 4.95 -20.57 -0.80
N ALA A 87 5.25 -19.62 0.09
CA ALA A 87 4.47 -18.41 0.28
C ALA A 87 4.28 -17.64 -1.03
N ARG A 88 5.35 -17.47 -1.82
CA ARG A 88 5.30 -16.81 -3.13
C ARG A 88 4.45 -17.59 -4.15
N ARG A 89 4.47 -18.92 -4.12
CA ARG A 89 3.67 -19.76 -5.01
C ARG A 89 2.18 -19.61 -4.69
N ILE A 90 1.80 -19.70 -3.42
CA ILE A 90 0.42 -19.53 -2.97
C ILE A 90 -0.08 -18.11 -3.26
N LEU A 91 0.72 -17.07 -2.93
CA LEU A 91 0.36 -15.68 -3.24
C LEU A 91 0.10 -15.46 -4.73
N LYS A 92 0.87 -16.09 -5.64
CA LYS A 92 0.60 -16.03 -7.08
C LYS A 92 -0.78 -16.57 -7.45
N VAL A 93 -1.22 -17.66 -6.80
CA VAL A 93 -2.57 -18.20 -6.98
C VAL A 93 -3.60 -17.18 -6.51
N LEU A 94 -3.43 -16.61 -5.32
CA LEU A 94 -4.35 -15.64 -4.73
C LEU A 94 -4.46 -14.35 -5.56
N ILE A 95 -3.33 -13.87 -6.09
CA ILE A 95 -3.28 -12.70 -7.00
C ILE A 95 -4.01 -12.99 -8.30
N LYS A 96 -3.75 -14.15 -8.92
CA LYS A 96 -4.45 -14.57 -10.15
C LYS A 96 -5.96 -14.68 -9.95
N LYS A 97 -6.39 -15.06 -8.74
CA LYS A 97 -7.80 -15.16 -8.33
C LYS A 97 -8.40 -13.82 -7.88
N LYS A 98 -7.62 -12.73 -7.85
CA LYS A 98 -8.02 -11.41 -7.33
C LYS A 98 -8.49 -11.44 -5.87
N ALA A 99 -8.03 -12.44 -5.10
CA ALA A 99 -8.30 -12.52 -3.66
C ALA A 99 -7.28 -11.69 -2.87
N VAL A 100 -6.07 -11.54 -3.41
CA VAL A 100 -5.01 -10.69 -2.87
C VAL A 100 -4.55 -9.73 -3.97
N HIS A 101 -4.35 -8.47 -3.60
CA HIS A 101 -3.67 -7.48 -4.44
C HIS A 101 -2.20 -7.38 -4.01
N ALA A 102 -1.30 -7.26 -4.98
CA ALA A 102 0.12 -7.03 -4.74
C ALA A 102 0.43 -5.55 -5.00
N TYR A 103 1.25 -4.95 -4.14
CA TYR A 103 1.79 -3.61 -4.32
C TYR A 103 3.27 -3.74 -4.70
N PRO A 104 3.62 -3.63 -5.99
CA PRO A 104 5.00 -3.63 -6.43
C PRO A 104 5.77 -2.42 -5.87
N VAL A 105 7.09 -2.55 -5.78
CA VAL A 105 7.96 -1.41 -5.50
C VAL A 105 7.73 -0.34 -6.57
N LEU A 106 7.45 0.89 -6.15
CA LEU A 106 7.36 2.04 -7.06
C LEU A 106 8.76 2.61 -7.27
N VAL A 107 9.15 2.75 -8.54
CA VAL A 107 10.49 3.21 -8.95
C VAL A 107 10.34 4.50 -9.74
N GLU A 108 11.16 5.50 -9.42
CA GLU A 108 11.25 6.76 -10.16
C GLU A 108 11.60 6.51 -11.63
N GLY A 109 10.94 7.21 -12.55
CA GLY A 109 10.98 6.91 -13.99
C GLY A 109 12.36 6.97 -14.66
N ASN A 110 13.27 7.79 -14.15
CA ASN A 110 14.66 7.90 -14.60
C ASN A 110 15.65 7.23 -13.63
N GLY A 111 15.17 6.49 -12.63
CA GLY A 111 16.00 5.86 -11.60
C GLY A 111 16.70 6.87 -10.67
N GLN A 112 16.21 8.10 -10.61
CA GLN A 112 16.78 9.16 -9.78
C GLN A 112 16.40 8.97 -8.31
N ARG A 113 17.14 9.66 -7.43
CA ARG A 113 16.90 9.61 -5.99
C ARG A 113 15.58 10.29 -5.64
N VAL A 114 14.84 9.68 -4.74
CA VAL A 114 13.58 10.22 -4.19
C VAL A 114 13.75 10.43 -2.68
N ALA A 115 13.22 11.54 -2.18
CA ALA A 115 13.03 11.79 -0.75
C ALA A 115 11.54 11.94 -0.45
N GLN A 116 11.13 11.52 0.74
CA GLN A 116 9.76 11.59 1.22
C GLN A 116 9.74 12.01 2.69
N ALA A 117 8.68 12.71 3.07
CA ALA A 117 8.28 12.94 4.45
C ALA A 117 6.76 12.72 4.55
N GLU A 118 6.26 12.38 5.74
CA GLU A 118 4.83 12.16 5.94
C GLU A 118 4.37 12.55 7.33
N HIS A 119 3.19 13.19 7.37
CA HIS A 119 2.41 13.31 8.59
C HIS A 119 0.97 12.87 8.34
N THR A 120 0.34 12.33 9.39
CA THR A 120 -1.11 12.17 9.43
C THR A 120 -1.72 13.37 10.15
N PHE A 121 -2.80 13.92 9.59
CA PHE A 121 -3.53 15.03 10.18
C PHE A 121 -5.05 14.82 10.12
N ILE A 122 -5.76 15.50 11.02
CA ILE A 122 -7.22 15.55 11.08
C ILE A 122 -7.65 17.03 11.01
N PRO A 123 -8.36 17.47 9.96
CA PRO A 123 -8.89 18.83 9.86
C PRO A 123 -9.88 19.15 10.97
N ASN A 124 -9.89 20.40 11.43
CA ASN A 124 -10.84 20.94 12.40
C ASN A 124 -11.11 22.43 12.17
N GLU A 125 -12.09 23.01 12.87
CA GLU A 125 -12.47 24.43 12.76
C GLU A 125 -11.29 25.42 12.91
N ASN A 126 -10.26 25.04 13.66
CA ASN A 126 -9.09 25.87 13.95
C ASN A 126 -7.87 25.57 13.05
N GLY A 127 -8.01 24.67 12.07
CA GLY A 127 -6.93 24.23 11.17
C GLY A 127 -6.83 22.71 11.09
N ALA A 128 -5.78 22.14 11.68
CA ALA A 128 -5.55 20.69 11.66
C ALA A 128 -4.82 20.21 12.92
N THR A 129 -5.22 19.04 13.41
CA THR A 129 -4.49 18.29 14.44
C THR A 129 -3.49 17.36 13.75
N ILE A 130 -2.20 17.51 14.01
CA ILE A 130 -1.16 16.62 13.50
C ILE A 130 -0.97 15.47 14.50
N THR A 131 -1.26 14.23 14.09
CA THR A 131 -1.27 13.07 15.00
C THR A 131 0.08 12.39 15.12
N THR A 132 1.02 12.72 14.24
CA THR A 132 2.36 12.11 14.19
C THR A 132 3.49 13.12 14.42
N ASN A 133 3.19 14.29 15.03
CA ASN A 133 4.25 15.17 15.50
C ASN A 133 5.06 14.46 16.61
N PRO A 134 6.40 14.60 16.60
CA PRO A 134 7.28 13.99 17.59
C PRO A 134 7.07 14.54 19.01
#